data_AF-A0A4W5RKN6-F1
#
_entry.id   AF-A0A4W5RKN6-F1
#
_cell.length_a   1.000
_cell.length_b   1.000
_cell.length_c   1.000
_cell.angle_alpha   90.00
_cell.angle_beta   90.00
_cell.angle_gamma   90.00
#
_symmetry.space_group_name_H-M   'P 1'
#
loop_
_entity.id
_entity.type
_entity.pdbx_description
1 polymer ?
#
loop_
_entity_poly.entity_id
_entity_poly.type
_entity_poly.pdbx_seq_one_letter_code
_entity_poly.pdbx_strand_id
1 'polypeptide(L)'
;MTANVNINYRSPIPLGSTVLLTCSLDKKEGQKTFVSCQVTNTDGSKLHTEATGLFLSITMGHRRMMDRPAHRPTRRYKHTTSETALTA
;
A
#
# COMPACT_ATOMS: atom_id res chain seq x y z
N MET A 1 2.38 -5.67 -4.14
CA MET A 1 3.43 -5.02 -4.95
C MET A 1 4.79 -5.56 -4.53
N THR A 2 5.70 -5.84 -5.46
CA THR A 2 7.07 -6.25 -5.14
C THR A 2 7.84 -5.07 -4.55
N ALA A 3 8.46 -5.27 -3.39
CA ALA A 3 9.27 -4.24 -2.73
C ALA A 3 10.76 -4.56 -2.76
N ASN A 4 11.13 -5.84 -2.65
CA ASN A 4 12.50 -6.29 -2.85
C ASN A 4 12.52 -7.69 -3.47
N VAL A 5 13.55 -7.97 -4.25
CA VAL A 5 13.86 -9.28 -4.81
C VAL A 5 15.36 -9.46 -4.72
N ASN A 6 15.79 -10.58 -4.12
CA ASN A 6 17.18 -11.01 -4.10
C ASN A 6 17.27 -12.33 -4.87
N ILE A 7 18.20 -12.40 -5.83
CA ILE A 7 18.38 -13.56 -6.71
C ILE A 7 19.85 -13.95 -6.70
N ASN A 8 20.11 -15.19 -6.30
CA ASN A 8 21.42 -15.82 -6.34
C ASN A 8 21.45 -16.84 -7.49
N TYR A 9 22.14 -16.49 -8.58
CA TYR A 9 22.39 -17.39 -9.69
C TYR A 9 23.51 -18.38 -9.33
N ARG A 10 23.20 -19.68 -9.30
CA ARG A 10 24.14 -20.74 -8.95
C ARG A 10 24.71 -21.44 -10.18
N SER A 11 23.87 -21.67 -11.19
CA SER A 11 24.29 -22.31 -12.43
C SER A 11 23.41 -21.89 -13.61
N PRO A 12 23.96 -21.79 -14.84
CA PRO A 12 23.21 -21.35 -16.00
C PRO A 12 22.08 -22.35 -16.33
N ILE A 13 20.95 -21.82 -16.80
CA ILE A 13 19.83 -22.58 -17.32
C ILE A 13 19.99 -22.63 -18.85
N PRO A 14 20.17 -23.82 -19.46
CA PRO A 14 20.28 -23.95 -20.91
C PRO A 14 19.02 -23.47 -21.64
N LEU A 15 19.19 -22.88 -22.82
CA LEU A 15 18.05 -22.50 -23.66
C LEU A 15 17.24 -23.73 -24.07
N GLY A 16 15.91 -23.60 -24.07
CA GLY A 16 14.98 -24.69 -24.38
C GLY A 16 14.81 -25.73 -23.27
N SER A 17 15.49 -25.56 -22.12
CA SER A 17 15.28 -26.42 -20.95
C SER A 17 14.04 -26.02 -20.17
N THR A 18 13.41 -27.02 -19.54
CA THR A 18 12.31 -26.82 -18.58
C THR A 18 12.88 -26.90 -17.17
N VAL A 19 12.51 -25.96 -16.32
CA VAL A 19 12.91 -25.91 -14.91
C VAL A 19 11.70 -25.93 -14.00
N LEU A 20 11.87 -26.44 -12.79
CA LEU A 20 10.88 -26.42 -11.72
C LEU A 20 11.12 -25.19 -10.84
N LEU A 21 10.09 -24.36 -10.69
CA LEU A 21 10.07 -23.28 -9.70
C LEU A 21 9.29 -23.74 -8.48
N THR A 22 9.97 -23.87 -7.34
CA THR A 22 9.35 -24.15 -6.06
C THR A 22 9.34 -22.88 -5.24
N CYS A 23 8.16 -22.35 -4.95
CA CYS A 23 7.97 -21.13 -4.17
C CYS A 23 7.24 -21.44 -2.87
N SER A 24 7.69 -20.85 -1.77
CA SER A 24 7.11 -21.01 -0.44
C SER A 24 6.81 -19.66 0.18
N LEU A 25 5.63 -19.53 0.80
CA LEU A 25 5.32 -18.40 1.65
C LEU A 25 5.98 -18.64 3.02
N ASP A 26 7.06 -17.91 3.32
CA ASP A 26 7.82 -18.14 4.54
C ASP A 26 7.12 -17.54 5.76
N LYS A 27 6.70 -16.28 5.64
CA LYS A 27 6.01 -15.56 6.71
C LYS A 27 5.28 -14.32 6.20
N LYS A 28 4.34 -13.84 7.02
CA LYS A 28 3.62 -12.59 6.81
C LYS A 28 3.68 -11.74 8.08
N GLU A 29 4.17 -10.51 7.95
CA GLU A 29 4.33 -9.54 9.04
C GLU A 29 3.61 -8.24 8.68
N GLY A 30 2.38 -8.07 9.16
CA GLY A 30 1.54 -6.92 8.81
C GLY A 30 1.30 -6.84 7.30
N GLN A 31 1.79 -5.77 6.67
CA GLN A 31 1.70 -5.57 5.22
C GLN A 31 2.82 -6.25 4.43
N LYS A 32 3.79 -6.88 5.09
CA LYS A 32 4.94 -7.56 4.46
C LYS A 32 4.65 -9.05 4.28
N THR A 33 4.91 -9.56 3.09
CA THR A 33 4.84 -10.98 2.74
C THR A 33 6.21 -11.40 2.24
N PHE A 34 6.83 -12.37 2.92
CA PHE A 34 8.15 -12.90 2.58
C PHE A 34 7.99 -14.25 1.90
N VAL A 35 8.64 -14.42 0.76
CA VAL A 35 8.57 -15.61 -0.09
C VAL A 35 9.97 -16.08 -0.39
N SER A 36 10.21 -17.39 -0.30
CA SER A 36 11.43 -18.03 -0.79
C SER A 36 11.11 -18.79 -2.08
N CYS A 37 12.11 -18.92 -2.95
CA CYS A 37 12.00 -19.63 -4.21
C CYS A 37 13.30 -20.37 -4.54
N GLN A 38 13.16 -21.56 -5.11
CA GLN A 38 14.26 -22.29 -5.74
C GLN A 38 13.87 -22.66 -7.18
N VAL A 39 14.84 -22.52 -8.08
CA VAL A 39 14.75 -22.96 -9.47
C VAL A 39 15.67 -24.16 -9.64
N THR A 40 15.11 -25.32 -9.93
CA THR A 40 15.87 -26.56 -10.18
C THR A 40 15.57 -27.12 -11.56
N ASN A 41 16.38 -28.06 -12.04
CA ASN A 41 15.93 -28.95 -13.11
C ASN A 41 14.68 -29.74 -12.70
N THR A 42 13.99 -30.32 -13.67
CA THR A 42 12.75 -31.11 -13.46
C THR A 42 12.94 -32.33 -12.55
N ASP A 43 14.15 -32.86 -12.47
CA ASP A 43 14.54 -33.98 -11.60
C ASP A 43 15.01 -33.52 -10.21
N GLY A 44 15.11 -32.21 -9.96
CA GLY A 44 15.62 -31.64 -8.72
C GLY A 44 17.14 -31.80 -8.51
N SER A 45 17.87 -32.39 -9.45
CA SER A 45 19.29 -32.75 -9.27
C SER A 45 20.23 -31.54 -9.27
N LYS A 46 19.80 -30.44 -9.91
CA LYS A 46 20.61 -29.24 -10.10
C LYS A 46 19.85 -28.00 -9.69
N LEU A 47 20.45 -27.22 -8.80
CA LEU A 47 19.98 -25.90 -8.40
C LEU A 47 20.56 -24.83 -9.33
N HIS A 48 19.66 -24.10 -9.98
CA HIS A 48 20.00 -23.01 -10.89
C HIS A 48 19.97 -21.66 -10.19
N THR A 49 18.99 -21.44 -9.33
CA THR A 49 18.77 -20.14 -8.71
C THR A 49 18.09 -20.31 -7.36
N GLU A 50 18.53 -19.52 -6.39
CA GLU A 50 17.82 -19.31 -5.12
C GLU A 50 17.36 -17.86 -5.10
N ALA A 51 16.12 -17.61 -4.70
CA ALA A 51 15.60 -16.26 -4.61
C ALA A 51 14.77 -16.04 -3.35
N THR A 52 14.77 -14.81 -2.87
CA THR A 52 13.83 -14.33 -1.85
C THR A 52 13.10 -13.10 -2.37
N GLY A 53 11.81 -13.00 -2.05
CA GLY A 53 10.94 -11.91 -2.44
C GLY A 53 10.26 -11.30 -1.24
N LEU A 54 10.23 -9.97 -1.17
CA LEU A 54 9.43 -9.20 -0.25
C LEU A 54 8.33 -8.47 -1.01
N PHE A 55 7.08 -8.76 -0.65
CA PHE A 55 5.91 -8.12 -1.22
C PHE A 55 5.19 -7.28 -0.17
N LEU A 56 4.76 -6.08 -0.56
CA LEU A 56 3.93 -5.20 0.25
C LEU A 56 2.47 -5.25 -0.20
N SER A 57 1.57 -5.44 0.75
CA SER A 57 0.13 -5.31 0.58
C SER A 57 -0.25 -3.84 0.63
N ILE A 58 -0.55 -3.23 -0.51
CA ILE A 58 -0.95 -1.82 -0.59
C ILE A 58 -2.47 -1.75 -0.58
N THR A 59 -3.03 -1.22 0.51
CA THR A 59 -4.44 -0.84 0.56
C THR A 59 -4.57 0.60 0.10
N MET A 60 -5.31 0.83 -0.99
CA MET A 60 -5.62 2.19 -1.41
C MET A 60 -6.68 2.77 -0.47
N GLY A 61 -6.23 3.59 0.48
CA GLY A 61 -7.12 4.43 1.26
C GLY A 61 -7.81 5.41 0.32
N HIS A 62 -9.14 5.29 0.18
CA HIS A 62 -9.94 6.32 -0.47
C HIS A 62 -9.77 7.59 0.38
N ARG A 63 -8.88 8.47 -0.05
CA ARG A 63 -8.58 9.73 0.63
C ARG A 63 -9.84 10.59 0.47
N ARG A 64 -10.79 10.45 1.39
CA ARG A 64 -11.94 11.35 1.47
C ARG A 64 -11.37 12.75 1.63
N MET A 65 -11.42 13.54 0.56
CA MET A 65 -11.29 14.97 0.68
C MET A 65 -12.37 15.41 1.66
N MET A 66 -11.92 16.04 2.74
CA MET A 66 -12.72 16.61 3.82
C MET A 66 -14.06 17.15 3.30
N ASP A 67 -15.17 16.59 3.80
CA ASP A 67 -16.45 17.28 3.83
C ASP A 67 -16.22 18.58 4.62
N ARG A 68 -16.19 19.74 3.94
CA ARG A 68 -16.14 21.05 4.60
C ARG A 68 -17.42 21.22 5.44
N PRO A 69 -17.34 21.57 6.73
CA PRO A 69 -18.54 21.88 7.48
C PRO A 69 -19.17 23.19 7.01
N ALA A 70 -20.50 23.18 6.99
CA ALA A 70 -21.38 24.20 6.42
C ALA A 70 -21.14 25.62 6.94
N HIS A 71 -21.28 26.58 6.03
CA HIS A 71 -21.30 28.01 6.31
C HIS A 71 -22.34 28.36 7.39
N ARG A 72 -21.89 28.95 8.51
CA ARG A 72 -22.75 29.44 9.61
C ARG A 72 -23.30 30.81 9.22
N PRO A 73 -24.62 31.06 9.17
CA PRO A 73 -25.13 32.39 8.86
C PRO A 73 -24.85 33.34 10.03
N THR A 74 -24.26 34.50 9.73
CA THR A 74 -23.99 35.57 10.71
C THR A 74 -25.30 36.23 11.16
N ARG A 75 -25.46 36.36 12.48
CA ARG A 75 -26.61 36.97 13.16
C ARG A 75 -26.72 38.47 12.79
N ARG A 76 -27.84 38.88 12.17
CA ARG A 76 -28.16 40.28 11.85
C ARG A 76 -28.43 41.06 13.14
N TYR A 77 -27.69 42.15 13.39
CA TYR A 77 -27.97 43.09 14.48
C TYR A 77 -29.14 44.01 14.05
N LYS A 78 -30.16 44.18 14.89
CA LYS A 78 -31.21 45.18 14.67
C LYS A 78 -30.78 46.48 15.35
N HIS A 79 -30.75 47.57 14.61
CA HIS A 79 -30.67 48.92 15.16
C HIS A 79 -32.05 49.30 15.72
N THR A 80 -32.12 49.63 17.00
CA THR A 80 -33.26 50.29 17.64
C THR A 80 -32.90 51.77 17.76
N THR A 81 -33.59 52.63 17.02
CA THR A 81 -33.46 54.09 17.14
C THR A 81 -34.18 54.53 18.41
N SER A 82 -33.45 55.16 19.33
CA SER A 82 -33.97 55.81 20.53
C SER A 82 -34.30 57.27 20.21
N GLU A 83 -35.54 57.69 20.45
CA GLU A 83 -35.82 59.09 20.76
C GLU A 83 -37.14 59.19 21.54
N THR A 84 -37.01 59.35 22.86
CA THR A 84 -38.09 59.79 23.74
C THR A 84 -37.73 61.20 24.19
N ALA A 85 -38.41 62.21 23.65
CA ALA A 85 -38.28 63.59 24.10
C ALA A 85 -38.94 63.74 25.49
N LEU A 86 -38.17 64.27 26.43
CA LEU A 86 -38.57 64.59 27.80
C LEU A 86 -39.39 65.89 27.82
N THR A 87 -40.48 65.82 28.58
CA THR A 87 -41.33 66.92 29.03
C THR A 87 -40.56 67.95 29.88
N ALA A 88 -40.70 69.23 29.57
CA ALA A 88 -40.68 70.35 30.51
C ALA A 88 -41.49 71.51 29.92
#